data_AF-A0A8H5CUM4-F1
#
_entry.id   AF-A0A8H5CUM4-F1
#
_cell.length_a   1.000
_cell.length_b   1.000
_cell.length_c   1.000
_cell.angle_alpha   90.00
_cell.angle_beta   90.00
_cell.angle_gamma   90.00
#
_symmetry.space_group_name_H-M   'P 1'
#
loop_
_entity.id
_entity.type
_entity.pdbx_description
1 polymer ?
#
loop_
_entity_poly.entity_id
_entity_poly.type
_entity_poly.pdbx_seq_one_letter_code
_entity_poly.pdbx_strand_id
1 'polypeptide(L)'
;MEPESTIDDIIKSVQKFRILSIGRFGVGKSSLVSCVFGITGARVSHLKPGESDIEQEFISQDNPFFVLHDSKGFEPGEITNFDIVREFIEQRSQQGLPLKDRIHGLWLCTKTPAVGGRVFEIGDEKLLEFAYKI
;
A
#
# COMPACT_ATOMS: atom_id res chain seq x y z
N MET A 1 37.89 -10.21 7.96
CA MET A 1 36.92 -9.13 7.70
C MET A 1 36.00 -9.70 6.64
N GLU A 2 34.88 -10.29 7.07
CA GLU A 2 33.84 -10.79 6.17
C GLU A 2 33.32 -9.60 5.33
N PRO A 3 33.07 -9.75 4.02
CA PRO A 3 32.43 -8.70 3.27
C PRO A 3 31.02 -8.50 3.85
N GLU A 4 30.71 -7.28 4.32
CA GLU A 4 29.32 -6.93 4.63
C GLU A 4 28.46 -7.26 3.40
N SER A 5 27.35 -7.97 3.61
CA SER A 5 26.54 -8.42 2.48
C SER A 5 25.86 -7.21 1.84
N THR A 6 25.66 -7.25 0.53
CA THR A 6 24.91 -6.21 -0.20
C THR A 6 23.52 -5.94 0.42
N ILE A 7 22.96 -6.93 1.12
CA ILE A 7 21.68 -6.82 1.83
C ILE A 7 21.81 -5.92 3.06
N ASP A 8 22.90 -6.01 3.81
CA ASP A 8 23.13 -5.18 5.00
C ASP A 8 23.27 -3.69 4.63
N ASP A 9 23.93 -3.42 3.50
CA ASP A 9 24.05 -2.07 2.94
C ASP A 9 22.69 -1.53 2.45
N ILE A 10 21.85 -2.37 1.85
CA ILE A 10 20.47 -2.02 1.46
C ILE A 10 19.62 -1.71 2.71
N ILE A 11 19.73 -2.53 3.75
CA ILE A 11 19.00 -2.33 5.01
C ILE A 11 19.43 -1.01 5.68
N LYS A 12 20.74 -0.72 5.71
CA LYS A 12 21.28 0.55 6.24
C LYS A 12 20.85 1.78 5.41
N SER A 13 20.75 1.64 4.08
CA SER A 13 20.45 2.77 3.17
C SER A 13 18.97 3.08 3.02
N VAL A 14 18.10 2.07 2.90
CA VAL A 14 16.66 2.28 2.72
C VAL A 14 16.00 2.66 4.04
N GLN A 15 16.43 2.09 5.19
CA GLN A 15 15.87 2.26 6.55
C GLN A 15 14.38 1.92 6.72
N LYS A 16 13.54 2.17 5.72
CA LYS A 16 12.11 1.86 5.66
C LYS A 16 11.70 1.53 4.21
N PHE A 17 11.24 0.32 3.98
CA PHE A 17 10.62 -0.11 2.74
C PHE A 17 9.11 0.08 2.86
N ARG A 18 8.55 0.98 2.04
CA ARG A 18 7.15 1.42 2.11
C ARG A 18 6.33 0.84 0.97
N ILE A 19 5.24 0.16 1.31
CA ILE A 19 4.24 -0.31 0.34
C ILE A 19 2.91 0.41 0.59
N LEU A 20 2.23 0.82 -0.48
CA LEU A 20 0.86 1.30 -0.43
C LEU A 20 -0.08 0.18 -0.88
N SER A 21 -1.00 -0.22 -0.01
CA SER A 21 -2.06 -1.15 -0.36
C SER A 21 -3.25 -0.40 -0.93
N ILE A 22 -3.71 -0.84 -2.11
CA ILE A 22 -4.76 -0.19 -2.88
C ILE A 22 -5.76 -1.24 -3.33
N GLY A 23 -7.04 -0.90 -3.41
CA GLY A 23 -8.04 -1.77 -4.01
C GLY A 23 -9.45 -1.26 -3.80
N ARG A 24 -10.42 -1.99 -4.33
CA ARG A 24 -11.83 -1.65 -4.21
C ARG A 24 -12.36 -1.80 -2.79
N PHE A 25 -13.43 -1.08 -2.48
CA PHE A 25 -14.14 -1.29 -1.22
C PHE A 25 -14.57 -2.77 -1.07
N GLY A 26 -14.37 -3.32 0.12
CA GLY A 26 -14.75 -4.69 0.43
C GLY A 26 -13.97 -5.78 -0.33
N VAL A 27 -12.81 -5.47 -0.92
CA VAL A 27 -11.93 -6.47 -1.55
C VAL A 27 -11.19 -7.36 -0.55
N GLY A 28 -11.18 -6.98 0.72
CA GLY A 28 -10.43 -7.67 1.78
C GLY A 28 -9.06 -7.08 2.07
N LYS A 29 -8.77 -5.88 1.57
CA LYS A 29 -7.50 -5.16 1.79
C LYS A 29 -7.12 -5.09 3.27
N SER A 30 -7.98 -4.51 4.12
CA SER A 30 -7.68 -4.36 5.56
C SER A 30 -7.57 -5.71 6.29
N SER A 31 -8.28 -6.75 5.82
CA SER A 31 -8.11 -8.13 6.31
C SER A 31 -6.74 -8.70 5.94
N LEU A 32 -6.28 -8.44 4.72
CA LEU A 32 -4.96 -8.84 4.24
C LEU A 32 -3.84 -8.13 5.02
N VAL A 33 -3.98 -6.81 5.23
CA VAL A 33 -3.08 -6.02 6.09
C VAL A 33 -3.00 -6.64 7.49
N SER A 34 -4.14 -6.84 8.15
CA SER A 34 -4.18 -7.40 9.50
C SER A 34 -3.48 -8.77 9.58
N CYS A 35 -3.68 -9.63 8.58
CA CYS A 35 -3.05 -10.94 8.48
C CYS A 35 -1.53 -10.85 8.28
N VAL A 36 -1.07 -10.05 7.31
CA VAL A 36 0.36 -9.94 6.95
C VAL A 36 1.18 -9.26 8.07
N PHE A 37 0.59 -8.30 8.78
CA PHE A 37 1.29 -7.55 9.83
C PHE A 37 1.15 -8.15 11.23
N GLY A 38 0.50 -9.31 11.36
CA GLY A 38 0.25 -9.93 12.66
C GLY A 38 -0.59 -9.05 13.59
N ILE A 39 -1.32 -8.06 13.05
CA ILE A 39 -2.13 -7.12 13.83
C ILE A 39 -3.44 -7.83 14.16
N THR A 40 -3.41 -8.68 15.19
CA THR A 40 -4.61 -9.36 15.72
C THR A 40 -5.09 -8.66 17.00
N GLY A 41 -6.36 -8.23 17.02
CA GLY A 41 -6.97 -7.51 18.16
C GLY A 41 -6.75 -5.99 18.19
N ALA A 42 -7.45 -5.30 19.10
CA ALA A 42 -7.53 -3.86 19.45
C ALA A 42 -7.08 -2.80 18.41
N ARG A 43 -5.87 -2.89 17.86
CA ARG A 43 -5.37 -2.11 16.71
C ARG A 43 -6.20 -2.31 15.43
N VAL A 44 -6.91 -3.43 15.28
CA VAL A 44 -7.90 -3.64 14.20
C VAL A 44 -9.05 -2.63 14.25
N SER A 45 -9.34 -2.03 15.42
CA SER A 45 -10.34 -0.94 15.50
C SER A 45 -9.93 0.34 14.77
N HIS A 46 -8.64 0.53 14.47
CA HIS A 46 -8.14 1.57 13.56
C HIS A 46 -8.21 1.15 12.09
N LEU A 47 -8.32 -0.15 11.80
CA LEU A 47 -8.55 -0.74 10.48
C LEU A 47 -10.03 -1.06 10.30
N LYS A 48 -10.91 -0.15 10.73
CA LYS A 48 -12.34 -0.30 10.49
C LYS A 48 -12.59 -0.32 8.98
N PRO A 49 -13.34 -1.30 8.46
CA PRO A 49 -13.67 -1.34 7.04
C PRO A 49 -14.31 -0.01 6.60
N GLY A 50 -13.64 0.71 5.70
CA GLY A 50 -14.11 2.00 5.17
C GLY A 50 -13.57 3.25 5.88
N GLU A 51 -12.90 3.11 7.01
CA GLU A 51 -12.18 4.19 7.70
C GLU A 51 -10.68 3.90 7.60
N SER A 52 -10.04 4.40 6.54
CA SER A 52 -8.60 4.27 6.32
C SER A 52 -7.99 5.65 6.11
N ASP A 53 -6.94 5.94 6.84
CA ASP A 53 -6.07 7.09 6.62
C ASP A 53 -4.82 6.62 5.86
N ILE A 54 -4.62 7.14 4.65
CA ILE A 54 -3.50 6.75 3.78
C ILE A 54 -2.15 7.19 4.35
N GLU A 55 -2.12 8.25 5.17
CA GLU A 55 -0.89 8.74 5.81
C GLU A 55 -0.48 7.87 7.01
N GLN A 56 -1.43 7.13 7.58
CA GLN A 56 -1.17 6.25 8.71
C GLN A 56 -0.19 5.13 8.34
N GLU A 57 0.86 5.00 9.14
CA GLU A 57 1.89 3.96 8.99
C GLU A 57 1.53 2.70 9.80
N PHE A 58 1.50 1.55 9.14
CA PHE A 58 1.47 0.26 9.79
C PHE A 58 2.86 -0.39 9.70
N ILE A 59 3.53 -0.48 10.85
CA ILE A 59 4.85 -1.08 10.96
C ILE A 59 4.70 -2.47 11.58
N SER A 60 5.33 -3.48 10.95
CA SER A 60 5.39 -4.84 11.49
C SER A 60 6.27 -4.89 12.74
N GLN A 61 5.86 -5.65 13.75
CA GLN A 61 6.74 -5.95 14.89
C GLN A 61 7.89 -6.89 14.49
N ASP A 62 7.62 -7.81 13.58
CA ASP A 62 8.60 -8.81 13.11
C ASP A 62 9.56 -8.23 12.07
N ASN A 63 9.15 -7.17 11.38
CA ASN A 63 9.98 -6.46 10.40
C ASN A 63 9.82 -4.94 10.56
N PRO A 64 10.64 -4.29 11.41
CA PRO A 64 10.54 -2.86 11.66
C PRO A 64 10.96 -2.01 10.45
N PHE A 65 11.60 -2.60 9.45
CA PHE A 65 11.95 -1.91 8.20
C PHE A 65 10.76 -1.84 7.24
N PHE A 66 9.72 -2.66 7.42
CA PHE A 66 8.55 -2.64 6.56
C PHE A 66 7.52 -1.62 7.06
N VAL A 67 7.02 -0.77 6.17
CA VAL A 67 5.88 0.13 6.43
C VAL A 67 4.79 -0.12 5.39
N LEU A 68 3.58 -0.38 5.86
CA LEU A 68 2.39 -0.38 5.01
C LEU A 68 1.61 0.91 5.18
N HIS A 69 1.14 1.47 4.06
CA HIS A 69 0.08 2.45 3.99
C HIS A 69 -1.19 1.77 3.46
N ASP A 70 -2.35 2.05 4.06
CA ASP A 70 -3.63 1.47 3.63
C ASP A 70 -4.50 2.56 2.99
N SER A 71 -4.84 2.44 1.70
CA SER A 71 -5.75 3.38 1.06
C SER A 71 -7.19 3.14 1.50
N LYS A 72 -8.05 4.15 1.40
CA LYS A 72 -9.49 3.89 1.39
C LYS A 72 -9.86 3.11 0.12
N GLY A 73 -10.84 2.23 0.23
CA GLY A 73 -11.30 1.43 -0.90
C GLY A 73 -12.06 2.29 -1.91
N PHE A 74 -11.90 2.02 -3.20
CA PHE A 74 -12.66 2.72 -4.24
C PHE A 74 -14.08 2.16 -4.37
N GLU A 75 -15.07 3.04 -4.45
CA GLU A 75 -16.42 2.71 -4.89
C GLU A 75 -16.64 2.98 -6.40
N PRO A 76 -17.59 2.30 -7.06
CA PRO A 76 -17.89 2.56 -8.46
C PRO A 76 -18.30 4.02 -8.69
N GLY A 77 -17.60 4.72 -9.58
CA GLY A 77 -17.87 6.13 -9.92
C GLY A 77 -17.26 7.15 -8.94
N GLU A 78 -16.57 6.69 -7.90
CA GLU A 78 -15.89 7.55 -6.94
C GLU A 78 -14.53 8.03 -7.47
N ILE A 79 -14.30 9.34 -7.49
CA ILE A 79 -13.05 9.95 -7.96
C ILE A 79 -12.19 10.43 -6.79
N THR A 80 -12.82 10.82 -5.68
CA THR A 80 -12.14 11.41 -4.52
C THR A 80 -11.07 10.50 -3.93
N ASN A 81 -11.38 9.22 -3.67
CA ASN A 81 -10.39 8.29 -3.14
C ASN A 81 -9.25 8.02 -4.14
N PHE A 82 -9.54 8.07 -5.45
CA PHE A 82 -8.50 7.93 -6.49
C PHE A 82 -7.55 9.12 -6.48
N ASP A 83 -8.06 10.34 -6.39
CA ASP A 83 -7.23 11.55 -6.32
C ASP A 83 -6.35 11.56 -5.05
N ILE A 84 -6.89 11.13 -3.90
CA ILE A 84 -6.10 10.97 -2.66
C ILE A 84 -4.94 10.00 -2.87
N VAL A 85 -5.19 8.85 -3.50
CA VAL A 85 -4.15 7.85 -3.80
C VAL A 85 -3.12 8.42 -4.78
N ARG A 86 -3.57 9.13 -5.83
CA ARG A 86 -2.69 9.76 -6.80
C ARG A 86 -1.77 10.77 -6.13
N GLU A 87 -2.33 11.70 -5.35
CA GLU A 87 -1.59 12.75 -4.65
C GLU A 87 -0.59 12.16 -3.66
N PHE A 88 -0.99 11.14 -2.90
CA PHE A 88 -0.09 10.44 -1.99
C PHE A 88 1.11 9.84 -2.73
N ILE A 89 0.87 9.15 -3.85
CA ILE A 89 1.95 8.56 -4.64
C ILE A 89 2.86 9.66 -5.21
N GLU A 90 2.31 10.71 -5.80
CA GLU A 90 3.09 11.83 -6.34
C GLU A 90 3.98 12.48 -5.27
N GLN A 91 3.43 12.71 -4.07
CA GLN A 91 4.18 13.26 -2.95
C GLN A 91 5.29 12.31 -2.49
N ARG A 92 4.98 11.02 -2.33
CA ARG A 92 5.95 10.01 -1.84
C ARG A 92 6.90 9.48 -2.93
N SER A 93 6.76 9.89 -4.18
CA SER A 93 7.68 9.52 -5.28
C SER A 93 8.68 10.64 -5.63
N GLN A 94 8.62 11.78 -4.95
CA GLN A 94 9.50 12.92 -5.27
C GLN A 94 10.99 12.57 -5.11
N GLN A 95 11.78 12.91 -6.14
CA GLN A 95 13.24 12.68 -6.14
C GLN A 95 13.99 13.44 -5.04
N GLY A 96 13.41 14.50 -4.48
CA GLY A 96 13.97 15.25 -3.35
C GLY A 96 13.80 14.57 -1.99
N LEU A 97 12.94 13.56 -1.86
CA LEU A 97 12.71 12.87 -0.59
C LEU A 97 13.84 11.90 -0.26
N PRO A 98 14.20 11.73 1.03
CA PRO A 98 15.03 10.60 1.47
C PRO A 98 14.40 9.27 1.05
N LEU A 99 15.22 8.28 0.66
CA LEU A 99 14.71 6.97 0.20
C LEU A 99 13.74 6.33 1.21
N LYS A 100 14.07 6.40 2.50
CA LYS A 100 13.24 5.90 3.60
C LYS A 100 11.82 6.50 3.67
N ASP A 101 11.60 7.67 3.08
CA ASP A 101 10.32 8.37 3.10
C ASP A 101 9.54 8.17 1.78
N ARG A 102 10.16 7.54 0.78
CA ARG A 102 9.54 7.28 -0.52
C ARG A 102 8.65 6.04 -0.53
N ILE A 103 7.68 6.01 -1.43
CA ILE A 103 6.95 4.79 -1.73
C ILE A 103 7.82 3.88 -2.62
N HIS A 104 7.87 2.59 -2.29
CA HIS A 104 8.73 1.63 -2.97
C HIS A 104 7.95 0.57 -3.74
N GLY A 105 6.67 0.37 -3.41
CA GLY A 105 5.82 -0.58 -4.10
C GLY A 105 4.35 -0.28 -3.92
N LEU A 106 3.56 -0.70 -4.90
CA LEU A 106 2.10 -0.65 -4.87
C LEU A 106 1.59 -2.09 -4.79
N TRP A 107 0.73 -2.36 -3.80
CA TRP A 107 0.06 -3.65 -3.66
C TRP A 107 -1.42 -3.49 -4.05
N LEU A 108 -1.73 -3.90 -5.27
CA LEU A 108 -3.10 -3.94 -5.76
C LEU A 108 -3.85 -5.18 -5.25
N CYS A 109 -4.89 -4.95 -4.46
CA CYS A 109 -5.82 -5.96 -3.97
C CYS A 109 -7.03 -6.02 -4.90
N THR A 110 -7.24 -7.17 -5.55
CA THR A 110 -8.40 -7.43 -6.40
C THR A 110 -9.18 -8.65 -5.91
N LYS A 111 -10.48 -8.69 -6.19
CA LYS A 111 -11.28 -9.90 -5.95
C LYS A 111 -10.95 -10.92 -7.03
N THR A 112 -10.84 -12.18 -6.66
CA THR A 112 -10.87 -13.27 -7.65
C THR A 112 -12.20 -13.18 -8.39
N PRO A 113 -12.21 -13.11 -9.74
CA PRO A 113 -13.45 -13.02 -10.48
C PRO A 113 -14.28 -14.28 -10.24
N ALA A 114 -15.58 -14.11 -9.95
CA ALA A 114 -16.53 -15.19 -10.15
C ALA A 114 -16.69 -15.45 -11.66
N VAL A 115 -17.08 -16.67 -12.05
CA VAL A 115 -17.23 -17.07 -13.46
C VAL A 115 -18.02 -16.02 -14.26
N GLY A 116 -17.38 -15.45 -15.30
CA GLY A 116 -17.97 -14.43 -16.17
C GLY A 116 -17.84 -12.97 -15.70
N GLY A 117 -17.23 -12.72 -14.53
CA GLY A 117 -16.97 -11.36 -14.02
C GLY A 117 -15.69 -10.74 -14.60
N ARG A 118 -15.65 -9.40 -14.69
CA ARG A 118 -14.42 -8.67 -15.02
C ARG A 118 -13.44 -8.72 -13.83
N VAL A 119 -12.16 -8.91 -14.13
CA VAL A 119 -11.05 -8.88 -13.14
C VAL A 119 -10.78 -7.45 -12.67
N PHE A 120 -10.88 -6.49 -13.58
CA PHE A 120 -10.60 -5.08 -13.38
C PHE A 120 -11.78 -4.22 -13.83
N GLU A 121 -12.07 -3.16 -13.08
CA GLU A 121 -12.98 -2.10 -13.51
C GLU A 121 -12.19 -0.85 -13.96
N ILE A 122 -12.89 0.17 -14.47
CA ILE A 122 -12.29 1.41 -14.99
C ILE A 122 -11.36 2.07 -13.96
N GLY A 123 -11.70 2.02 -12.67
CA GLY A 123 -10.85 2.55 -11.60
C GLY A 123 -9.53 1.79 -11.44
N ASP A 124 -9.57 0.46 -11.58
CA ASP A 124 -8.37 -0.39 -11.52
C ASP A 124 -7.49 -0.16 -12.76
N GLU A 125 -8.10 -0.03 -13.94
CA GLU A 125 -7.40 0.28 -15.19
C GLU A 125 -6.70 1.65 -15.14
N LYS A 126 -7.38 2.68 -14.65
CA LYS A 126 -6.80 4.02 -14.46
C LYS A 126 -5.65 4.01 -13.47
N LEU A 127 -5.77 3.25 -12.38
CA LEU A 127 -4.71 3.11 -11.39
C LEU A 127 -3.49 2.41 -12.01
N LEU A 128 -3.70 1.33 -12.76
CA LEU A 128 -2.62 0.65 -13.46
C LEU A 128 -1.95 1.59 -14.47
N GLU A 129 -2.72 2.30 -15.29
CA GLU A 129 -2.19 3.25 -16.26
C GLU A 129 -1.38 4.38 -15.60
N PHE A 130 -1.83 4.87 -14.44
CA PHE A 130 -1.10 5.84 -13.64
C PHE A 130 0.19 5.23 -13.07
N ALA A 131 0.11 4.06 -12.44
CA ALA A 131 1.24 3.34 -11.83
C ALA A 131 2.37 3.03 -12.81
N TYR A 132 2.08 2.81 -14.10
CA TYR A 132 3.10 2.62 -15.13
C TYR A 132 3.89 3.89 -15.51
N LYS A 133 3.42 5.08 -15.12
CA LYS A 133 4.01 6.38 -15.51
C LYS A 133 4.87 7.01 -14.41
N ILE A 134 4.88 6.41 -13.22
CA ILE A 134 5.58 6.87 -12.01
C ILE A 134 6.93 6.16 -11.91
#